data_AF-A0A961XBM7-F1
#
_entry.id   AF-A0A961XBM7-F1
#
_cell.length_a   1.000
_cell.length_b   1.000
_cell.length_c   1.000
_cell.angle_alpha   90.00
_cell.angle_beta   90.00
_cell.angle_gamma   90.00
#
_symmetry.space_group_name_H-M   'P 1'
#
loop_
_entity.id
_entity.type
_entity.pdbx_description
1 polymer ?
#
loop_
_entity_poly.entity_id
_entity_poly.type
_entity_poly.pdbx_seq_one_letter_code
_entity_poly.pdbx_strand_id
1 'polypeptide(L)' 'MDHKTALRRMNRGPYSELSDKLGRELIELGLAEMRSTGIGISRAGRELVIESLLRVRQT' A
#
# COMPACT_ATOMS: atom_id res chain seq x y z
N MET A 1 -4.38 -2.14 12.25
CA MET A 1 -4.65 -1.58 10.91
C MET A 1 -4.47 -2.69 9.90
N ASP A 2 -5.32 -2.77 8.87
CA ASP A 2 -5.20 -3.83 7.85
C ASP A 2 -4.29 -3.39 6.67
N HIS A 3 -3.87 -4.38 5.88
CA HIS A 3 -3.03 -4.19 4.68
C HIS A 3 -3.69 -3.27 3.65
N LYS A 4 -5.01 -3.38 3.46
CA LYS A 4 -5.78 -2.62 2.47
C LYS A 4 -5.79 -1.12 2.79
N THR A 5 -5.96 -0.76 4.06
CA THR A 5 -5.99 0.64 4.51
C THR A 5 -4.59 1.25 4.42
N ALA A 6 -3.54 0.48 4.76
CA ALA A 6 -2.15 0.92 4.59
C ALA A 6 -1.83 1.21 3.11
N LEU A 7 -2.16 0.29 2.19
CA LEU A 7 -1.95 0.51 0.75
C LEU A 7 -2.71 1.74 0.23
N ARG A 8 -3.96 1.95 0.66
CA ARG A 8 -4.73 3.14 0.30
C ARG A 8 -4.09 4.43 0.79
N ARG A 9 -3.50 4.45 2.00
CA ARG A 9 -2.76 5.60 2.53
C ARG A 9 -1.47 5.83 1.75
N MET A 10 -0.67 4.79 1.53
CA MET A 10 0.59 4.86 0.76
C MET A 10 0.36 5.31 -0.70
N ASN A 11 -0.80 4.97 -1.28
CA ASN A 11 -1.17 5.44 -2.61
C ASN A 11 -1.45 6.96 -2.68
N ARG A 12 -1.69 7.62 -1.53
CA ARG A 12 -1.91 9.07 -1.45
C ARG A 12 -0.62 9.86 -1.20
N GLY A 13 0.48 9.19 -0.86
CA GLY A 13 1.75 9.82 -0.55
C GLY A 13 2.52 9.08 0.55
N PRO A 14 3.61 9.68 1.06
CA PRO A 14 4.38 9.13 2.17
C PRO A 14 3.49 8.78 3.36
N TYR A 15 3.73 7.62 3.98
CA TYR A 15 2.94 7.15 5.11
C TYR A 15 3.81 6.96 6.36
N SER A 16 3.96 8.02 7.16
CA SER A 16 4.84 8.07 8.34
C SER A 16 4.40 7.21 9.51
N GLU A 17 3.11 6.89 9.63
CA GLU A 17 2.56 6.03 10.70
C GLU A 17 2.58 4.54 10.31
N LEU A 18 3.18 4.18 9.17
CA LEU A 18 3.32 2.79 8.77
C LEU A 18 4.25 2.08 9.76
N SER A 19 3.73 1.08 10.47
CA SER A 19 4.58 0.28 11.35
C SER A 19 5.54 -0.60 10.55
N ASP A 20 6.75 -0.80 11.08
CA ASP A 20 7.78 -1.63 10.45
C ASP A 20 7.28 -3.03 10.15
N LYS A 21 6.49 -3.61 11.05
CA LYS A 21 5.89 -4.94 10.87
C LYS A 21 4.99 -4.97 9.63
N LEU A 22 4.04 -4.04 9.52
CA LEU A 22 3.11 -3.99 8.39
C LEU A 22 3.82 -3.63 7.09
N GLY A 23 4.84 -2.77 7.15
CA GLY A 23 5.69 -2.45 6.02
C GLY A 23 6.43 -3.67 5.48
N ARG A 24 7.02 -4.49 6.37
CA ARG A 24 7.68 -5.75 5.98
C ARG A 24 6.70 -6.75 5.37
N GLU A 25 5.54 -6.96 6.00
CA GLU A 25 4.49 -7.85 5.47
C GLU A 25 4.07 -7.43 4.05
N LEU A 26 3.90 -6.12 3.80
CA LEU A 26 3.57 -5.62 2.46
C LEU A 26 4.71 -5.77 1.44
N ILE A 27 5.96 -5.69 1.88
CA ILE A 27 7.14 -5.95 1.02
C ILE A 27 7.22 -7.43 0.66
N GLU A 28 7.01 -8.34 1.62
CA GLU A 28 6.97 -9.79 1.40
C GLU A 28 5.86 -10.19 0.42
N LEU A 29 4.73 -9.48 0.46
CA LEU A 29 3.62 -9.65 -0.48
C LEU A 29 3.87 -9.00 -1.85
N GLY A 30 4.99 -8.28 -2.05
CA GLY A 30 5.29 -7.55 -3.28
C GLY A 30 4.43 -6.30 -3.53
N LEU A 31 3.66 -5.86 -2.52
CA LEU A 31 2.73 -4.72 -2.62
C LEU A 31 3.36 -3.40 -2.16
N ALA A 32 4.51 -3.48 -1.49
CA ALA A 32 5.35 -2.35 -1.13
C ALA A 32 6.82 -2.64 -1.48
N GLU A 33 7.65 -1.59 -1.47
CA GLU A 33 9.08 -1.68 -1.73
C GLU A 33 9.86 -0.68 -0.87
N MET A 34 11.09 -1.03 -0.51
CA MET A 34 12.02 -0.09 0.13
C MET A 34 12.52 0.93 -0.90
N ARG A 35 12.45 2.22 -0.56
CA ARG A 35 13.01 3.32 -1.36
C ARG A 35 13.97 4.15 -0.52
N SER A 36 14.73 5.03 -1.16
CA SER A 36 15.60 6.00 -0.49
C SER A 36 14.86 6.91 0.50
N THR A 37 13.56 7.13 0.28
CA THR A 37 12.70 7.95 1.14
C THR A 37 11.83 7.12 2.12
N GLY A 38 12.10 5.82 2.27
CA GLY A 38 11.32 4.91 3.11
C GLY A 38 10.44 3.94 2.31
N ILE A 39 9.55 3.23 3.02
CA ILE A 39 8.66 2.22 2.41
C ILE A 39 7.62 2.90 1.53
N GLY A 40 7.57 2.53 0.25
CA GLY A 40 6.64 3.06 -0.73
C GLY A 40 5.74 1.97 -1.32
N ILE A 41 4.59 2.37 -1.87
CA ILE A 41 3.70 1.44 -2.57
C ILE A 41 4.34 0.99 -3.88
N SER A 42 4.36 -0.31 -4.14
CA SER A 42 4.86 -0.87 -5.40
C SER A 42 3.85 -0.65 -6.53
N ARG A 43 4.24 -0.95 -7.78
CA ARG A 43 3.30 -0.93 -8.90
C ARG A 43 2.11 -1.89 -8.67
N ALA A 44 2.39 -3.14 -8.28
CA ALA A 44 1.35 -4.13 -8.00
C ALA A 44 0.43 -3.68 -6.86
N GLY A 45 0.98 -3.06 -5.81
CA GLY A 45 0.19 -2.46 -4.74
C GLY A 45 -0.77 -1.37 -5.23
N ARG A 46 -0.31 -0.51 -6.15
CA ARG A 46 -1.15 0.55 -6.75
C ARG A 46 -2.28 -0.03 -7.59
N GLU A 47 -1.99 -1.02 -8.42
CA GLU A 47 -2.98 -1.70 -9.26
C GLU A 47 -4.08 -2.33 -8.38
N LEU A 48 -3.71 -3.04 -7.32
CA LEU A 48 -4.66 -3.62 -6.35
C LEU A 48 -5.53 -2.56 -5.66
N VAL A 49 -4.96 -1.40 -5.30
CA VAL A 49 -5.72 -0.29 -4.72
C VAL A 49 -6.73 0.26 -5.72
N ILE A 50 -6.32 0.45 -6.98
CA ILE A 50 -7.18 0.95 -8.07
C ILE A 50 -8.34 -0.02 -8.31
N GLU A 51 -8.06 -1.31 -8.49
CA GLU A 51 -9.09 -2.34 -8.67
C GLU A 51 -10.08 -2.35 -7.50
N SER A 52 -9.57 -2.27 -6.27
CA SER A 52 -10.42 -2.19 -5.09
C SER A 52 -11.27 -0.91 -5.04
N LEU A 53 -10.76 0.23 -5.54
CA LEU A 53 -11.51 1.48 -5.61
C LEU A 53 -12.58 1.44 -6.69
N LEU A 54 -12.27 0.88 -7.85
CA LEU A 54 -13.20 0.73 -8.97
C LEU A 54 -14.35 -0.22 -8.62
N ARG A 55 -14.06 -1.33 -7.95
CA ARG A 55 -15.08 -2.30 -7.50
C ARG A 55 -16.11 -1.67 -6.55
N VAL A 56 -15.69 -0.74 -5.68
CA VAL A 56 -16.58 -0.04 -4.74
C VAL A 56 -17.49 0.98 -5.44
N ARG A 57 -17.12 1.49 -6.62
CA ARG A 57 -17.93 2.46 -7.38
C ARG A 57 -19.02 1.82 -8.25
N GLN A 58 -18.93 0.51 -8.47
CA GLN A 58 -19.86 -0.26 -9.29
C GLN A 58 -20.99 -0.92 -8.47
N THR A 59 -21.01 -0.68 -7.17
CA THR A 59 -22.01 -1.15 -6.19
C THR A 59 -22.80 0.03 -5.66
#